data_AF-A0ABD6SUE3-F1
#
_entry.id   AF-A0ABD6SUE3-F1
#
_cell.length_a   1.000
_cell.length_b   1.000
_cell.length_c   1.000
_cell.angle_alpha   90.00
_cell.angle_beta   90.00
_cell.angle_gamma   90.00
#
_symmetry.space_group_name_H-M   'P 1'
#
loop_
_entity.id
_entity.type
_entity.pdbx_description
1 polymer ?
#
loop_
_entity_poly.entity_id
_entity_poly.type
_entity_poly.pdbx_seq_one_letter_code
_entity_poly.pdbx_strand_id
1 'polypeptide(L)'
;MTHPQEFLNETQSTTYQSIGAGEVFKVENDGVVKVLKDMLFDKDTLKSIASLGGDTLKQVYKDAYHSNDFSGTLRTVVLGAVALIPYGGAFISQILGAVCPNNVEDNQMKYVQDQINHLDKKIEDLSAATLKSHYETLLKELESFERSVNSLDTTDVYYSTGNVYENRRWHARHINQKFKELIRDCNKEILQAKELPMYTTVATAYLLFLKFIEKNGKGPKIKFDNASFNEEFMHDIQTAAKEYKIHIEYTYNAEAHRLREEMIAIAQKARSVTHAYLTGNESSFDDAVVRALKKMEDKYNELLKNFMRDGAASVLSGQNTIMNNLGKDIDNYRNKLNEQNKYYNRTWGNQAFRVIARIDTWVQESGKWYYYDHDMLLVNHIFYSGGKWYYLSPEKTDKLEKGQMATGWLSLPSNKMGVVMMFMYSKNVGGKYSNELPKIMELMKKSANTKFWLYFSPNGELVHNTKKTIGGKEYEFDKYGICLNP
;
A
#
# COMPACT_ATOMS: atom_id res chain seq x y z
N MET A 1 -30.07 23.16 31.36
CA MET A 1 -29.60 21.81 30.96
C MET A 1 -30.03 21.60 29.53
N THR A 2 -29.13 21.86 28.58
CA THR A 2 -29.19 21.44 27.17
C THR A 2 -27.85 21.83 26.56
N HIS A 3 -27.00 20.83 26.34
CA HIS A 3 -25.69 20.98 25.70
C HIS A 3 -25.86 21.12 24.18
N PRO A 4 -25.16 22.04 23.51
CA PRO A 4 -24.91 21.96 22.07
C PRO A 4 -23.66 21.09 21.82
N GLN A 5 -23.81 20.03 21.04
CA GLN A 5 -22.70 19.30 20.43
C GLN A 5 -22.22 20.10 19.21
N GLU A 6 -21.07 20.75 19.34
CA GLU A 6 -20.31 21.29 18.21
C GLU A 6 -19.64 20.13 17.46
N PHE A 7 -20.18 19.78 16.29
CA PHE A 7 -19.43 19.03 15.29
C PHE A 7 -18.46 19.99 14.60
N LEU A 8 -17.17 19.80 14.86
CA LEU A 8 -16.06 20.48 14.19
C LEU A 8 -16.06 20.12 12.70
N ASN A 9 -16.67 20.99 11.89
CA ASN A 9 -16.39 21.14 10.47
C ASN A 9 -15.01 21.81 10.31
N GLU A 10 -13.94 21.03 10.26
CA GLU A 10 -12.66 21.49 9.70
C GLU A 10 -12.62 21.14 8.20
N THR A 11 -13.44 21.81 7.40
CA THR A 11 -13.11 22.03 5.99
C THR A 11 -11.95 23.02 5.94
N GLN A 12 -10.72 22.52 6.08
CA GLN A 12 -9.54 23.28 5.68
C GLN A 12 -9.55 23.43 4.17
N SER A 13 -10.24 24.48 3.70
CA SER A 13 -9.99 25.12 2.43
C SER A 13 -8.55 25.66 2.47
N THR A 14 -7.58 24.81 2.15
CA THR A 14 -6.24 25.29 1.81
C THR A 14 -6.37 26.07 0.50
N THR A 15 -6.53 27.37 0.64
CA THR A 15 -6.30 28.33 -0.43
C THR A 15 -4.82 28.23 -0.77
N TYR A 16 -4.49 27.43 -1.79
CA TYR A 16 -3.16 27.45 -2.37
C TYR A 16 -3.00 28.82 -3.04
N GLN A 17 -2.24 29.70 -2.40
CA GLN A 17 -1.71 30.89 -3.06
C GLN A 17 -0.99 30.43 -4.33
N SER A 18 -1.40 30.97 -5.46
CA SER A 18 -0.78 30.76 -6.77
C SER A 18 0.63 31.36 -6.76
N ILE A 19 1.62 30.57 -6.37
CA ILE A 19 3.02 30.92 -6.63
C ILE A 19 3.30 30.59 -8.11
N GLY A 20 3.15 31.60 -8.96
CA GLY A 20 3.64 31.62 -10.36
C GLY A 20 2.82 30.79 -11.35
N ALA A 21 1.82 31.43 -11.97
CA ALA A 21 0.98 30.92 -13.05
C ALA A 21 1.79 30.48 -14.29
N GLY A 22 2.28 29.25 -14.26
CA GLY A 22 2.93 28.57 -15.38
C GLY A 22 2.76 27.07 -15.23
N GLU A 23 2.68 26.37 -16.36
CA GLU A 23 2.55 24.91 -16.41
C GLU A 23 3.64 24.24 -15.57
N VAL A 24 3.24 23.24 -14.77
CA VAL A 24 4.15 22.48 -13.88
C VAL A 24 4.74 21.28 -14.59
N PHE A 25 3.99 20.70 -15.52
CA PHE A 25 4.37 19.57 -16.34
C PHE A 25 3.77 19.72 -17.74
N LYS A 26 4.33 19.00 -18.71
CA LYS A 26 3.80 18.83 -20.06
C LYS A 26 3.76 17.35 -20.40
N VAL A 27 2.73 16.93 -21.15
CA VAL A 27 2.66 15.58 -21.73
C VAL A 27 3.06 15.67 -23.19
N GLU A 28 4.03 14.87 -23.61
CA GLU A 28 4.48 14.76 -25.00
C GLU A 28 3.58 13.81 -25.80
N ASN A 29 3.69 13.82 -27.13
CA ASN A 29 2.80 13.05 -28.02
C ASN A 29 2.92 11.52 -27.82
N ASP A 30 4.05 11.05 -27.30
CA ASP A 30 4.31 9.65 -26.93
C ASP A 30 3.86 9.30 -25.50
N GLY A 31 3.22 10.25 -24.81
CA GLY A 31 2.73 10.13 -23.44
C GLY A 31 3.79 10.44 -22.37
N VAL A 32 5.04 10.76 -22.72
CA VAL A 32 6.09 11.10 -21.75
C VAL A 32 5.70 12.35 -20.96
N VAL A 33 5.87 12.28 -19.64
CA VAL A 33 5.60 13.40 -18.73
C VAL A 33 6.88 14.16 -18.44
N LYS A 34 6.97 15.39 -18.95
CA LYS A 34 8.08 16.30 -18.70
C LYS A 34 7.75 17.27 -17.58
N VAL A 35 8.50 17.21 -16.49
CA VAL A 35 8.37 18.17 -15.38
C VAL A 35 9.07 19.49 -15.76
N LEU A 36 8.33 20.59 -15.70
CA LEU A 36 8.83 21.94 -16.04
C LEU A 36 9.33 22.70 -14.80
N LYS A 37 8.88 22.31 -13.61
CA LYS A 37 9.25 22.89 -12.32
C LYS A 37 9.70 21.80 -11.34
N ASP A 38 10.89 21.25 -11.59
CA ASP A 38 11.46 20.14 -10.83
C ASP A 38 11.66 20.46 -9.34
N MET A 39 12.00 21.70 -9.00
CA MET A 39 12.17 22.21 -7.64
C MET A 39 10.93 22.04 -6.72
N LEU A 40 9.76 21.75 -7.28
CA LEU A 40 8.54 21.46 -6.53
C LEU A 40 8.50 20.03 -5.98
N PHE A 41 9.36 19.15 -6.49
CA PHE A 41 9.35 17.71 -6.22
C PHE A 41 10.71 17.26 -5.71
N ASP A 42 10.70 16.31 -4.78
CA ASP A 42 11.93 15.61 -4.42
C ASP A 42 12.33 14.60 -5.50
N LYS A 43 13.55 14.08 -5.38
CA LYS A 43 14.15 13.15 -6.33
C LYS A 43 13.33 11.88 -6.54
N ASP A 44 12.70 11.33 -5.50
CA ASP A 44 11.97 10.08 -5.61
C ASP A 44 10.60 10.31 -6.25
N THR A 45 9.94 11.42 -5.91
CA THR A 45 8.74 11.88 -6.59
C THR A 45 8.99 12.14 -8.08
N LEU A 46 10.12 12.74 -8.46
CA LEU A 46 10.49 12.93 -9.87
C LEU A 46 10.65 11.60 -10.63
N LYS A 47 11.27 10.59 -10.00
CA LYS A 47 11.36 9.25 -10.61
C LYS A 47 9.98 8.62 -10.79
N SER A 48 9.10 8.76 -9.79
CA SER A 48 7.73 8.28 -9.87
C SER A 48 6.95 8.97 -11.00
N ILE A 49 7.10 10.29 -11.17
CA ILE A 49 6.49 11.02 -12.29
C ILE A 49 7.04 10.53 -13.65
N ALA A 50 8.36 10.33 -13.75
CA ALA A 50 8.97 9.83 -14.98
C ALA A 50 8.46 8.43 -15.38
N SER A 51 7.92 7.65 -14.43
CA SER A 51 7.35 6.34 -14.69
C SER A 51 6.00 6.38 -15.42
N LEU A 52 5.32 7.52 -15.48
CA LEU A 52 3.92 7.65 -15.97
C LEU A 52 3.74 7.59 -17.49
N GLY A 53 4.81 7.58 -18.29
CA GLY A 53 4.70 7.72 -19.74
C GLY A 53 5.80 7.07 -20.56
N GLY A 54 5.55 6.96 -21.87
CA GLY A 54 6.51 6.47 -22.86
C GLY A 54 6.97 5.03 -22.63
N ASP A 55 8.21 4.75 -23.04
CA ASP A 55 8.81 3.41 -22.91
C ASP A 55 9.15 3.04 -21.46
N THR A 56 9.38 4.02 -20.58
CA THR A 56 9.58 3.79 -19.15
C THR A 56 8.37 3.07 -18.55
N LEU A 57 7.16 3.56 -18.84
CA LEU A 57 5.92 2.93 -18.37
C LEU A 57 5.77 1.49 -18.88
N LYS A 58 6.05 1.26 -20.17
CA LYS A 58 6.02 -0.08 -20.76
C LYS A 58 7.01 -1.03 -20.07
N GLN A 59 8.23 -0.55 -19.79
CA GLN A 59 9.25 -1.33 -19.11
C GLN A 59 8.85 -1.64 -17.67
N VAL A 60 8.34 -0.63 -16.95
CA VAL A 60 7.78 -0.75 -15.60
C VAL A 60 6.71 -1.85 -15.55
N TYR A 61 5.80 -1.93 -16.53
CA TYR A 61 4.82 -3.02 -16.61
C TYR A 61 5.41 -4.39 -16.96
N LYS A 62 6.37 -4.46 -17.89
CA LYS A 62 7.07 -5.71 -18.21
C LYS A 62 7.78 -6.27 -16.98
N ASP A 63 8.46 -5.41 -16.21
CA ASP A 63 9.16 -5.81 -15.00
C ASP A 63 8.19 -6.26 -13.90
N ALA A 64 7.05 -5.58 -13.75
CA ALA A 64 5.98 -5.97 -12.83
C ALA A 64 5.37 -7.34 -13.15
N TYR A 65 5.30 -7.70 -14.44
CA TYR A 65 4.75 -8.97 -14.90
C TYR A 65 5.70 -10.14 -14.62
N HIS A 66 7.00 -9.95 -14.84
CA HIS A 66 8.01 -11.01 -14.68
C HIS A 66 8.59 -11.11 -13.25
N SER A 67 8.39 -10.09 -12.42
CA SER A 67 8.91 -10.05 -11.04
C SER A 67 7.81 -10.32 -10.01
N ASN A 68 8.24 -10.65 -8.78
CA ASN A 68 7.35 -10.69 -7.61
C ASN A 68 6.98 -9.29 -7.09
N ASP A 69 7.39 -8.21 -7.77
CA ASP A 69 7.28 -6.81 -7.30
C ASP A 69 6.17 -5.99 -7.99
N PHE A 70 5.16 -6.65 -8.54
CA PHE A 70 3.98 -5.99 -9.15
C PHE A 70 3.44 -4.83 -8.28
N SER A 71 3.35 -5.06 -6.97
CA SER A 71 2.87 -4.07 -6.02
C SER A 71 3.78 -2.85 -5.88
N GLY A 72 5.10 -3.03 -5.85
CA GLY A 72 6.07 -1.93 -5.73
C GLY A 72 6.11 -1.07 -6.99
N THR A 73 6.03 -1.71 -8.14
CA THR A 73 5.86 -1.04 -9.44
C THR A 73 4.58 -0.19 -9.45
N LEU A 74 3.42 -0.79 -9.15
CA LEU A 74 2.15 -0.06 -9.19
C LEU A 74 2.13 1.11 -8.20
N ARG A 75 2.75 0.95 -7.02
CA ARG A 75 2.95 2.03 -6.05
C ARG A 75 3.70 3.20 -6.67
N THR A 76 4.76 2.94 -7.42
CA THR A 76 5.57 3.98 -8.08
C THR A 76 4.73 4.80 -9.07
N VAL A 77 3.87 4.13 -9.86
CA VAL A 77 2.94 4.79 -10.78
C VAL A 77 1.91 5.62 -10.01
N VAL A 78 1.29 5.07 -8.94
CA VAL A 78 0.33 5.81 -8.09
C VAL A 78 0.96 7.05 -7.47
N LEU A 79 2.18 6.95 -6.94
CA LEU A 79 2.88 8.09 -6.35
C LEU A 79 3.13 9.20 -7.38
N GLY A 80 3.53 8.83 -8.60
CA GLY A 80 3.70 9.79 -9.68
C GLY A 80 2.39 10.50 -10.02
N ALA A 81 1.30 9.73 -10.16
CA ALA A 81 -0.01 10.27 -10.48
C ALA A 81 -0.51 11.21 -9.37
N VAL A 82 -0.41 10.80 -8.10
CA VAL A 82 -0.81 11.61 -6.94
C VAL A 82 -0.04 12.93 -6.87
N ALA A 83 1.26 12.93 -7.18
CA ALA A 83 2.08 14.13 -7.17
C ALA A 83 1.60 15.20 -8.17
N LEU A 84 0.98 14.78 -9.28
CA LEU A 84 0.49 15.68 -10.32
C LEU A 84 -0.98 16.12 -10.14
N ILE A 85 -1.74 15.47 -9.25
CA ILE A 85 -3.15 15.82 -8.96
C ILE A 85 -3.32 17.31 -8.60
N PRO A 86 -2.53 17.93 -7.69
CA PRO A 86 -2.69 19.34 -7.35
C PRO A 86 -2.51 20.31 -8.52
N TYR A 87 -1.83 19.86 -9.58
CA TYR A 87 -1.53 20.64 -10.78
C TYR A 87 -2.47 20.29 -11.94
N GLY A 88 -3.53 19.52 -11.65
CA GLY A 88 -4.54 19.11 -12.61
C GLY A 88 -4.04 18.04 -13.59
N GLY A 89 -3.06 17.23 -13.19
CA GLY A 89 -2.64 16.02 -13.92
C GLY A 89 -3.52 14.83 -13.58
N ALA A 90 -4.18 14.26 -14.58
CA ALA A 90 -4.95 13.02 -14.48
C ALA A 90 -4.18 11.89 -15.20
N PHE A 91 -3.70 10.89 -14.45
CA PHE A 91 -2.91 9.75 -14.96
C PHE A 91 -3.38 8.44 -14.32
N ILE A 92 -4.68 8.17 -14.43
CA ILE A 92 -5.40 7.07 -13.79
C ILE A 92 -5.42 5.83 -14.70
N SER A 93 -5.55 6.03 -16.01
CA SER A 93 -5.53 5.00 -17.06
C SER A 93 -4.32 4.08 -16.92
N GLN A 94 -3.19 4.63 -16.47
CA GLN A 94 -1.97 3.89 -16.22
C GLN A 94 -2.17 2.79 -15.17
N ILE A 95 -2.82 3.10 -14.04
CA ILE A 95 -3.08 2.09 -13.00
C ILE A 95 -3.92 0.93 -13.54
N LEU A 96 -4.90 1.23 -14.38
CA LEU A 96 -5.64 0.18 -15.05
C LEU A 96 -4.73 -0.58 -16.01
N GLY A 97 -4.04 0.09 -16.93
CA GLY A 97 -3.18 -0.53 -17.96
C GLY A 97 -2.14 -1.53 -17.44
N ALA A 98 -1.80 -1.52 -16.15
CA ALA A 98 -1.01 -2.57 -15.50
C ALA A 98 -1.70 -3.96 -15.48
N VAL A 99 -3.03 -4.00 -15.52
CA VAL A 99 -3.86 -5.21 -15.57
C VAL A 99 -4.06 -5.69 -17.01
N CYS A 100 -4.25 -4.77 -17.97
CA CYS A 100 -4.34 -5.04 -19.41
C CYS A 100 -3.52 -3.99 -20.18
N PRO A 101 -2.27 -4.26 -20.55
CA PRO A 101 -1.46 -3.26 -21.24
C PRO A 101 -1.95 -3.08 -22.69
N ASN A 102 -2.34 -1.85 -23.04
CA ASN A 102 -2.96 -1.50 -24.33
C ASN A 102 -2.08 -1.69 -25.58
N ASN A 103 -0.85 -2.20 -25.48
CA ASN A 103 0.09 -2.27 -26.60
C ASN A 103 1.14 -3.40 -26.46
N VAL A 104 0.73 -4.58 -26.00
CA VAL A 104 1.58 -5.76 -26.14
C VAL A 104 0.76 -6.82 -26.87
N GLU A 105 1.38 -7.42 -27.89
CA GLU A 105 0.81 -8.42 -28.80
C GLU A 105 -0.11 -9.41 -28.06
N ASP A 106 -1.11 -9.94 -28.76
CA ASP A 106 -2.19 -10.85 -28.29
C ASP A 106 -1.77 -11.94 -27.28
N ASN A 107 -0.47 -12.26 -27.19
CA ASN A 107 0.14 -13.18 -26.24
C ASN A 107 0.32 -12.65 -24.79
N GLN A 108 0.09 -11.36 -24.51
CA GLN A 108 0.24 -10.75 -23.16
C GLN A 108 -1.06 -10.54 -22.39
N MET A 109 -2.20 -10.72 -23.05
CA MET A 109 -3.49 -10.92 -22.37
C MET A 109 -3.51 -12.20 -21.55
N LYS A 110 -2.47 -13.05 -21.66
CA LYS A 110 -2.31 -14.29 -20.94
C LYS A 110 -2.35 -14.14 -19.41
N TYR A 111 -2.13 -12.97 -18.81
CA TYR A 111 -2.31 -12.82 -17.35
C TYR A 111 -3.79 -12.73 -16.95
N VAL A 112 -4.55 -11.87 -17.62
CA VAL A 112 -6.00 -11.78 -17.43
C VAL A 112 -6.63 -13.09 -17.89
N GLN A 113 -6.19 -13.62 -19.04
CA GLN A 113 -6.57 -14.93 -19.54
C GLN A 113 -6.12 -16.06 -18.60
N ASP A 114 -4.96 -16.05 -17.94
CA ASP A 114 -4.53 -17.13 -17.02
C ASP A 114 -5.21 -17.00 -15.65
N GLN A 115 -5.53 -15.79 -15.19
CA GLN A 115 -6.40 -15.59 -14.03
C GLN A 115 -7.81 -16.11 -14.34
N ILE A 116 -8.35 -15.77 -15.52
CA ILE A 116 -9.60 -16.27 -16.11
C ILE A 116 -9.54 -17.80 -16.38
N ASN A 117 -8.39 -18.35 -16.80
CA ASN A 117 -8.20 -19.76 -17.13
C ASN A 117 -7.92 -20.60 -15.86
N HIS A 118 -7.44 -20.00 -14.76
CA HIS A 118 -7.43 -20.63 -13.44
C HIS A 118 -8.81 -20.59 -12.75
N LEU A 119 -9.61 -19.59 -13.11
CA LEU A 119 -11.03 -19.46 -12.78
C LEU A 119 -11.89 -20.57 -13.46
N ASP A 120 -11.44 -21.02 -14.64
CA ASP A 120 -12.03 -21.94 -15.62
C ASP A 120 -12.41 -23.35 -15.14
N LYS A 121 -11.86 -23.81 -14.01
CA LYS A 121 -12.23 -25.15 -13.53
C LYS A 121 -13.66 -25.26 -12.99
N LYS A 122 -14.48 -24.18 -12.97
CA LYS A 122 -15.92 -24.26 -12.63
C LYS A 122 -16.83 -23.02 -12.87
N ILE A 123 -16.42 -21.96 -13.58
CA ILE A 123 -17.28 -20.76 -13.78
C ILE A 123 -17.31 -20.33 -15.26
N GLU A 124 -18.51 -20.11 -15.80
CA GLU A 124 -18.85 -19.91 -17.22
C GLU A 124 -18.06 -18.77 -17.91
N ASP A 125 -17.46 -19.10 -19.07
CA ASP A 125 -16.70 -18.24 -20.00
C ASP A 125 -17.32 -16.85 -20.28
N LEU A 126 -18.64 -16.71 -20.12
CA LEU A 126 -19.39 -15.49 -20.38
C LEU A 126 -19.08 -14.35 -19.39
N SER A 127 -18.77 -14.68 -18.13
CA SER A 127 -18.49 -13.71 -17.06
C SER A 127 -17.17 -12.96 -17.31
N ALA A 128 -16.14 -13.69 -17.73
CA ALA A 128 -14.81 -13.20 -18.03
C ALA A 128 -14.78 -12.26 -19.26
N ALA A 129 -15.50 -12.62 -20.34
CA ALA A 129 -15.61 -11.77 -21.52
C ALA A 129 -16.32 -10.44 -21.23
N THR A 130 -17.35 -10.48 -20.36
CA THR A 130 -18.08 -9.27 -19.93
C THR A 130 -17.19 -8.34 -19.10
N LEU A 131 -16.45 -8.89 -18.14
CA LEU A 131 -15.49 -8.13 -17.32
C LEU A 131 -14.40 -7.47 -18.16
N LYS A 132 -13.84 -8.20 -19.13
CA LYS A 132 -12.86 -7.67 -20.08
C LYS A 132 -13.44 -6.48 -20.86
N SER A 133 -14.65 -6.62 -21.40
CA SER A 133 -15.32 -5.56 -22.16
C SER A 133 -15.58 -4.29 -21.32
N HIS A 134 -16.11 -4.44 -20.10
CA HIS A 134 -16.32 -3.32 -19.17
C HIS A 134 -15.00 -2.61 -18.83
N TYR A 135 -13.95 -3.38 -18.60
CA TYR A 135 -12.62 -2.87 -18.31
C TYR A 135 -12.03 -2.09 -19.50
N GLU A 136 -12.06 -2.63 -20.73
CA GLU A 136 -11.53 -1.96 -21.92
C GLU A 136 -12.28 -0.66 -22.22
N THR A 137 -13.59 -0.66 -21.99
CA THR A 137 -14.43 0.53 -22.11
C THR A 137 -14.00 1.60 -21.11
N LEU A 138 -13.86 1.25 -19.84
CA LEU A 138 -13.41 2.18 -18.80
C LEU A 138 -12.02 2.77 -19.10
N LEU A 139 -11.09 1.95 -19.59
CA LEU A 139 -9.74 2.38 -19.93
C LEU A 139 -9.74 3.43 -21.04
N LYS A 140 -10.50 3.20 -22.13
CA LYS A 140 -10.64 4.16 -23.24
C LYS A 140 -11.27 5.48 -22.80
N GLU A 141 -12.28 5.40 -21.93
CA GLU A 141 -12.93 6.59 -21.35
C GLU A 141 -11.96 7.42 -20.50
N LEU A 142 -11.15 6.75 -19.66
CA LEU A 142 -10.10 7.40 -18.88
C LEU A 142 -9.05 8.06 -19.77
N GLU A 143 -8.53 7.36 -20.78
CA GLU A 143 -7.53 7.91 -21.71
C GLU A 143 -8.05 9.17 -22.41
N SER A 144 -9.32 9.16 -22.84
CA SER A 144 -9.98 10.30 -23.49
C SER A 144 -10.15 11.47 -22.51
N PHE A 145 -10.61 11.19 -21.29
CA PHE A 145 -10.72 12.19 -20.23
C PHE A 145 -9.38 12.83 -19.87
N GLU A 146 -8.34 12.01 -19.70
CA GLU A 146 -7.00 12.43 -19.32
C GLU A 146 -6.36 13.28 -20.41
N ARG A 147 -6.49 12.88 -21.68
CA ARG A 147 -6.02 13.69 -22.81
C ARG A 147 -6.72 15.04 -22.78
N SER A 148 -8.05 15.06 -22.69
CA SER A 148 -8.82 16.30 -22.61
C SER A 148 -8.36 17.20 -21.45
N VAL A 149 -8.16 16.65 -20.25
CA VAL A 149 -7.76 17.40 -19.05
C VAL A 149 -6.31 17.89 -19.10
N ASN A 150 -5.40 17.09 -19.68
CA ASN A 150 -3.96 17.33 -19.62
C ASN A 150 -3.45 18.17 -20.80
N SER A 151 -3.99 18.05 -22.01
CA SER A 151 -3.40 18.68 -23.21
C SER A 151 -4.06 19.97 -23.70
N LEU A 152 -5.12 20.48 -23.07
CA LEU A 152 -5.92 21.63 -23.57
C LEU A 152 -6.40 21.48 -25.03
N ASP A 153 -6.28 20.28 -25.61
CA ASP A 153 -6.63 20.05 -27.00
C ASP A 153 -8.15 19.99 -27.14
N THR A 154 -8.70 20.93 -27.91
CA THR A 154 -10.14 21.11 -28.10
C THR A 154 -10.69 20.23 -29.23
N THR A 155 -9.87 19.35 -29.81
CA THR A 155 -10.25 18.51 -30.95
C THR A 155 -11.02 17.25 -30.55
N ASP A 156 -10.89 16.78 -29.29
CA ASP A 156 -11.65 15.64 -28.75
C ASP A 156 -13.05 16.08 -28.23
N VAL A 157 -13.93 16.54 -29.12
CA VAL A 157 -15.36 16.78 -28.83
C VAL A 157 -16.18 15.67 -29.46
N TYR A 158 -16.24 14.50 -28.81
CA TYR A 158 -16.91 13.33 -29.40
C TYR A 158 -18.34 13.07 -28.93
N TYR A 159 -18.86 13.75 -27.90
CA TYR A 159 -20.16 13.33 -27.33
C TYR A 159 -21.14 14.43 -26.94
N SER A 160 -20.77 15.71 -26.88
CA SER A 160 -21.75 16.79 -26.63
C SER A 160 -21.57 17.97 -27.58
N THR A 161 -22.69 18.59 -27.94
CA THR A 161 -22.76 19.89 -28.62
C THR A 161 -22.32 21.05 -27.71
N GLY A 162 -21.72 20.75 -26.54
CA GLY A 162 -21.32 21.68 -25.51
C GLY A 162 -19.84 22.06 -25.56
N ASN A 163 -19.41 22.91 -24.62
CA ASN A 163 -18.01 23.31 -24.51
C ASN A 163 -17.15 22.20 -23.88
N VAL A 164 -15.82 22.31 -24.00
CA VAL A 164 -14.84 21.34 -23.48
C VAL A 164 -15.05 20.98 -22.00
N TYR A 165 -15.57 21.90 -21.18
CA TYR A 165 -15.82 21.65 -19.76
C TYR A 165 -17.03 20.73 -19.56
N GLU A 166 -18.08 20.90 -20.37
CA GLU A 166 -19.24 20.02 -20.36
C GLU A 166 -18.87 18.60 -20.76
N ASN A 167 -18.02 18.45 -21.79
CA ASN A 167 -17.52 17.14 -22.18
C ASN A 167 -16.70 16.48 -21.03
N ARG A 168 -15.78 17.22 -20.39
CA ARG A 168 -15.01 16.71 -19.25
C ARG A 168 -15.91 16.29 -18.07
N ARG A 169 -16.97 17.06 -17.76
CA ARG A 169 -17.94 16.68 -16.73
C ARG A 169 -18.70 15.41 -17.12
N TRP A 170 -19.09 15.27 -18.39
CA TRP A 170 -19.75 14.07 -18.90
C TRP A 170 -18.86 12.84 -18.75
N HIS A 171 -17.60 12.90 -19.21
CA HIS A 171 -16.64 11.82 -19.03
C HIS A 171 -16.46 11.48 -17.55
N ALA A 172 -16.30 12.47 -16.66
CA ALA A 172 -16.16 12.22 -15.23
C ALA A 172 -17.35 11.44 -14.65
N ARG A 173 -18.60 11.79 -15.01
CA ARG A 173 -19.79 11.03 -14.58
C ARG A 173 -19.79 9.61 -15.16
N HIS A 174 -19.47 9.48 -16.44
CA HIS A 174 -19.48 8.18 -17.10
C HIS A 174 -18.40 7.24 -16.51
N ILE A 175 -17.20 7.76 -16.27
CA ILE A 175 -16.11 7.05 -15.61
C ILE A 175 -16.51 6.61 -14.20
N ASN A 176 -17.14 7.51 -13.41
CA ASN A 176 -17.66 7.19 -12.08
C ASN A 176 -18.60 5.99 -12.12
N GLN A 177 -19.57 6.00 -13.04
CA GLN A 177 -20.50 4.92 -13.24
C GLN A 177 -19.80 3.62 -13.66
N LYS A 178 -18.86 3.69 -14.61
CA LYS A 178 -18.12 2.53 -15.13
C LYS A 178 -17.25 1.87 -14.07
N PHE A 179 -16.62 2.65 -13.19
CA PHE A 179 -15.94 2.11 -12.02
C PHE A 179 -16.88 1.35 -11.09
N LYS A 180 -18.06 1.93 -10.78
CA LYS A 180 -19.07 1.28 -9.93
C LYS A 180 -19.58 -0.02 -10.55
N GLU A 181 -19.84 -0.03 -11.86
CA GLU A 181 -20.24 -1.23 -12.61
C GLU A 181 -19.18 -2.33 -12.52
N LEU A 182 -17.91 -1.98 -12.79
CA LEU A 182 -16.81 -2.94 -12.78
C LEU A 182 -16.51 -3.49 -11.38
N ILE A 183 -16.51 -2.64 -10.35
CA ILE A 183 -16.36 -3.05 -8.94
C ILE A 183 -17.48 -4.01 -8.52
N ARG A 184 -18.73 -3.73 -8.92
CA ARG A 184 -19.87 -4.60 -8.65
C ARG A 184 -19.72 -5.95 -9.35
N ASP A 185 -19.28 -5.95 -10.62
CA ASP A 185 -19.09 -7.19 -11.37
C ASP A 185 -17.97 -8.06 -10.80
N CYS A 186 -16.88 -7.44 -10.31
CA CYS A 186 -15.78 -8.12 -9.60
C CYS A 186 -16.20 -8.73 -8.25
N ASN A 187 -17.35 -8.32 -7.70
CA ASN A 187 -17.81 -8.68 -6.36
C ASN A 187 -18.92 -9.75 -6.38
N LYS A 188 -19.17 -10.40 -7.52
CA LYS A 188 -20.16 -11.48 -7.61
C LYS A 188 -19.69 -12.68 -6.77
N GLU A 189 -20.57 -13.19 -5.91
CA GLU A 189 -20.27 -14.12 -4.79
C GLU A 189 -19.38 -15.33 -5.17
N ILE A 190 -19.57 -15.89 -6.37
CA ILE A 190 -18.84 -17.08 -6.86
C ILE A 190 -17.36 -16.75 -7.17
N LEU A 191 -17.04 -15.47 -7.37
CA LEU A 191 -15.79 -14.99 -7.96
C LEU A 191 -14.93 -14.14 -7.00
N GLN A 192 -15.49 -13.69 -5.87
CA GLN A 192 -14.88 -12.69 -4.97
C GLN A 192 -13.42 -12.98 -4.61
N ALA A 193 -13.09 -14.20 -4.18
CA ALA A 193 -11.72 -14.55 -3.81
C ALA A 193 -10.76 -14.55 -4.99
N LYS A 194 -11.20 -15.05 -6.16
CA LYS A 194 -10.37 -15.20 -7.35
C LYS A 194 -10.17 -13.88 -8.09
N GLU A 195 -11.18 -13.01 -8.06
CA GLU A 195 -11.17 -11.69 -8.71
C GLU A 195 -10.61 -10.58 -7.81
N LEU A 196 -10.32 -10.88 -6.54
CA LEU A 196 -9.80 -9.92 -5.58
C LEU A 196 -8.57 -9.12 -6.07
N PRO A 197 -7.59 -9.71 -6.80
CA PRO A 197 -6.49 -8.94 -7.37
C PRO A 197 -6.94 -7.88 -8.38
N MET A 198 -7.91 -8.21 -9.22
CA MET A 198 -8.48 -7.28 -10.20
C MET A 198 -9.30 -6.21 -9.49
N TYR A 199 -10.18 -6.63 -8.57
CA TYR A 199 -10.93 -5.73 -7.70
C TYR A 199 -10.03 -4.70 -7.02
N THR A 200 -8.92 -5.16 -6.41
CA THR A 200 -7.97 -4.30 -5.70
C THR A 200 -7.36 -3.24 -6.63
N THR A 201 -7.04 -3.63 -7.86
CA THR A 201 -6.45 -2.71 -8.84
C THR A 201 -7.47 -1.71 -9.36
N VAL A 202 -8.70 -2.15 -9.65
CA VAL A 202 -9.81 -1.26 -10.05
C VAL A 202 -10.17 -0.30 -8.92
N ALA A 203 -10.22 -0.77 -7.67
CA ALA A 203 -10.45 0.04 -6.49
C ALA A 203 -9.34 1.09 -6.31
N THR A 204 -8.08 0.71 -6.53
CA THR A 204 -6.93 1.64 -6.51
C THR A 204 -7.09 2.76 -7.55
N ALA A 205 -7.42 2.40 -8.80
CA ALA A 205 -7.64 3.36 -9.87
C ALA A 205 -8.86 4.26 -9.58
N TYR A 206 -9.93 3.72 -9.04
CA TYR A 206 -11.12 4.50 -8.70
C TYR A 206 -10.87 5.48 -7.56
N LEU A 207 -10.17 5.07 -6.50
CA LEU A 207 -9.77 5.99 -5.42
C LEU A 207 -8.86 7.11 -5.94
N LEU A 208 -7.96 6.79 -6.88
CA LEU A 208 -7.14 7.79 -7.54
C LEU A 208 -7.98 8.77 -8.37
N PHE A 209 -8.97 8.28 -9.11
CA PHE A 209 -9.94 9.09 -9.84
C PHE A 209 -10.75 10.00 -8.90
N LEU A 210 -11.31 9.45 -7.82
CA LEU A 210 -12.07 10.21 -6.83
C LEU A 210 -11.21 11.29 -6.18
N LYS A 211 -9.95 11.00 -5.84
CA LYS A 211 -9.00 11.99 -5.32
C LYS A 211 -8.70 13.09 -6.34
N PHE A 212 -8.57 12.74 -7.61
CA PHE A 212 -8.40 13.73 -8.68
C PHE A 212 -9.64 14.64 -8.80
N ILE A 213 -10.85 14.04 -8.79
CA ILE A 213 -12.11 14.78 -8.86
C ILE A 213 -12.33 15.64 -7.62
N GLU A 214 -12.06 15.14 -6.42
CA GLU A 214 -12.12 15.91 -5.18
C GLU A 214 -11.27 17.18 -5.27
N LYS A 215 -10.05 17.04 -5.78
CA LYS A 215 -9.12 18.16 -5.90
C LYS A 215 -9.44 19.13 -7.04
N ASN A 216 -9.88 18.62 -8.19
CA ASN A 216 -9.93 19.39 -9.45
C ASN A 216 -11.32 19.51 -10.07
N GLY A 217 -12.33 18.79 -9.59
CA GLY A 217 -13.67 18.72 -10.17
C GLY A 217 -14.35 20.09 -10.25
N LYS A 218 -14.23 20.89 -9.18
CA LYS A 218 -14.72 22.28 -9.13
C LYS A 218 -13.71 23.29 -9.68
N GLY A 219 -12.51 22.82 -10.03
CA GLY A 219 -11.41 23.63 -10.54
C GLY A 219 -11.62 24.10 -11.98
N PRO A 220 -10.72 24.95 -12.49
CA PRO A 220 -10.88 25.62 -13.79
C PRO A 220 -10.91 24.67 -14.99
N LYS A 221 -10.38 23.44 -14.84
CA LYS A 221 -10.34 22.45 -15.92
C LYS A 221 -11.67 21.69 -16.10
N ILE A 222 -12.48 21.52 -15.05
CA ILE A 222 -13.69 20.65 -15.10
C ILE A 222 -14.97 21.45 -14.81
N LYS A 223 -14.90 22.39 -13.85
CA LYS A 223 -15.98 23.34 -13.53
C LYS A 223 -17.31 22.69 -13.17
N PHE A 224 -17.32 21.64 -12.34
CA PHE A 224 -18.55 21.23 -11.67
C PHE A 224 -19.07 22.34 -10.75
N ASP A 225 -20.37 22.58 -10.76
CA ASP A 225 -21.03 23.33 -9.70
C ASP A 225 -21.12 22.48 -8.41
N ASN A 226 -21.44 23.13 -7.29
CA ASN A 226 -21.48 22.45 -5.99
C ASN A 226 -22.56 21.36 -5.92
N ALA A 227 -23.74 21.57 -6.53
CA ALA A 227 -24.84 20.61 -6.43
C ALA A 227 -24.51 19.35 -7.23
N SER A 228 -24.17 19.50 -8.52
CA SER A 228 -23.80 18.39 -9.38
C SER A 228 -22.59 17.61 -8.84
N PHE A 229 -21.58 18.31 -8.30
CA PHE A 229 -20.42 17.65 -7.70
C PHE A 229 -20.82 16.80 -6.49
N ASN A 230 -21.63 17.37 -5.60
CA ASN A 230 -21.98 16.70 -4.35
C ASN A 230 -22.87 15.48 -4.61
N GLU A 231 -23.83 15.60 -5.51
CA GLU A 231 -24.73 14.52 -5.93
C GLU A 231 -23.95 13.34 -6.53
N GLU A 232 -22.96 13.64 -7.38
CA GLU A 232 -22.29 12.61 -8.18
C GLU A 232 -21.14 11.90 -7.43
N PHE A 233 -20.37 12.62 -6.61
CA PHE A 233 -19.09 12.12 -6.10
C PHE A 233 -18.93 12.14 -4.58
N MET A 234 -19.70 12.96 -3.84
CA MET A 234 -19.39 13.20 -2.42
C MET A 234 -19.50 11.93 -1.57
N HIS A 235 -20.50 11.09 -1.85
CA HIS A 235 -20.67 9.84 -1.14
C HIS A 235 -19.44 8.94 -1.33
N ASP A 236 -19.05 8.68 -2.59
CA ASP A 236 -17.92 7.82 -2.91
C ASP A 236 -16.59 8.37 -2.36
N ILE A 237 -16.36 9.69 -2.45
CA ILE A 237 -15.17 10.34 -1.87
C ILE A 237 -15.08 10.06 -0.36
N GLN A 238 -16.22 10.02 0.34
CA GLN A 238 -16.26 9.83 1.78
C GLN A 238 -16.19 8.36 2.21
N THR A 239 -16.73 7.43 1.43
CA THR A 239 -16.93 6.04 1.89
C THR A 239 -16.09 5.00 1.17
N ALA A 240 -15.74 5.21 -0.11
CA ALA A 240 -15.19 4.16 -0.96
C ALA A 240 -13.92 3.52 -0.39
N ALA A 241 -12.99 4.32 0.14
CA ALA A 241 -11.74 3.79 0.69
C ALA A 241 -11.97 2.81 1.86
N LYS A 242 -12.93 3.14 2.74
CA LYS A 242 -13.29 2.31 3.88
C LYS A 242 -14.03 1.03 3.44
N GLU A 243 -14.96 1.17 2.51
CA GLU A 243 -15.70 0.04 1.95
C GLU A 243 -14.77 -0.96 1.26
N TYR A 244 -13.83 -0.46 0.45
CA TYR A 244 -12.85 -1.29 -0.25
C TYR A 244 -11.84 -1.92 0.71
N LYS A 245 -11.41 -1.19 1.75
CA LYS A 245 -10.60 -1.79 2.83
C LYS A 245 -11.30 -3.02 3.40
N ILE A 246 -12.55 -2.84 3.87
CA ILE A 246 -13.32 -3.89 4.53
C ILE A 246 -13.48 -5.10 3.62
N HIS A 247 -13.88 -4.87 2.36
CA HIS A 247 -14.06 -5.95 1.40
C HIS A 247 -12.75 -6.68 1.09
N ILE A 248 -11.66 -5.95 0.80
CA ILE A 248 -10.38 -6.55 0.44
C ILE A 248 -9.80 -7.35 1.59
N GLU A 249 -9.83 -6.79 2.80
CA GLU A 249 -9.33 -7.45 4.00
C GLU A 249 -10.11 -8.73 4.31
N TYR A 250 -11.45 -8.67 4.30
CA TYR A 250 -12.31 -9.80 4.58
C TYR A 250 -12.08 -10.94 3.57
N THR A 251 -12.16 -10.62 2.28
CA THR A 251 -12.01 -11.61 1.20
C THR A 251 -10.61 -12.21 1.19
N TYR A 252 -9.56 -11.40 1.42
CA TYR A 252 -8.20 -11.90 1.55
C TYR A 252 -8.07 -12.88 2.72
N ASN A 253 -8.60 -12.54 3.89
CA ASN A 253 -8.47 -13.37 5.09
C ASN A 253 -9.16 -14.73 4.92
N ALA A 254 -10.31 -14.77 4.22
CA ALA A 254 -11.00 -16.01 3.89
C ALA A 254 -10.16 -16.92 2.96
N GLU A 255 -9.60 -16.37 1.88
CA GLU A 255 -8.78 -17.16 0.95
C GLU A 255 -7.42 -17.55 1.55
N ALA A 256 -6.80 -16.65 2.33
CA ALA A 256 -5.59 -16.96 3.08
C ALA A 256 -5.82 -18.09 4.08
N HIS A 257 -7.00 -18.17 4.71
CA HIS A 257 -7.39 -19.31 5.55
C HIS A 257 -7.48 -20.61 4.74
N ARG A 258 -8.07 -20.59 3.54
CA ARG A 258 -8.14 -21.77 2.68
C ARG A 258 -6.76 -22.29 2.28
N LEU A 259 -5.87 -21.39 1.84
CA LEU A 259 -4.47 -21.72 1.49
C LEU A 259 -3.67 -22.23 2.70
N ARG A 260 -3.94 -21.69 3.89
CA ARG A 260 -3.37 -22.19 5.16
C ARG A 260 -3.68 -23.66 5.39
N GLU A 261 -4.95 -24.05 5.28
CA GLU A 261 -5.36 -25.44 5.51
C GLU A 261 -4.69 -26.41 4.54
N GLU A 262 -4.48 -26.02 3.27
CA GLU A 262 -3.72 -26.81 2.31
C GLU A 262 -2.25 -27.01 2.73
N MET A 263 -1.59 -25.94 3.17
CA MET A 263 -0.21 -26.02 3.67
C MET A 263 -0.08 -26.85 4.95
N ILE A 264 -1.04 -26.72 5.86
CA ILE A 264 -1.13 -27.54 7.08
C ILE A 264 -1.22 -29.02 6.70
N ALA A 265 -2.09 -29.38 5.74
CA ALA A 265 -2.22 -30.76 5.28
C ALA A 265 -0.92 -31.33 4.69
N ILE A 266 -0.17 -30.52 3.92
CA ILE A 266 1.15 -30.89 3.39
C ILE A 266 2.16 -31.14 4.54
N ALA A 267 2.24 -30.21 5.50
CA ALA A 267 3.17 -30.32 6.63
C ALA A 267 2.86 -31.54 7.54
N GLN A 268 1.58 -31.84 7.74
CA GLN A 268 1.11 -33.02 8.48
C GLN A 268 1.47 -34.31 7.74
N LYS A 269 1.24 -34.38 6.43
CA LYS A 269 1.64 -35.52 5.58
C LYS A 269 3.15 -35.78 5.66
N ALA A 270 3.96 -34.72 5.69
CA ALA A 270 5.41 -34.80 5.86
C ALA A 270 5.85 -35.30 7.27
N ARG A 271 4.91 -35.56 8.20
CA ARG A 271 5.14 -35.93 9.61
C ARG A 271 6.11 -34.95 10.30
N SER A 272 5.93 -33.65 10.08
CA SER A 272 6.89 -32.61 10.48
C SER A 272 6.34 -31.60 11.50
N VAL A 273 5.02 -31.41 11.59
CA VAL A 273 4.38 -30.42 12.48
C VAL A 273 2.98 -30.90 12.93
N THR A 274 2.58 -30.64 14.18
CA THR A 274 1.23 -30.91 14.72
C THR A 274 0.26 -29.76 14.43
N HIS A 275 -1.04 -30.05 14.24
CA HIS A 275 -2.09 -29.06 13.92
C HIS A 275 -2.11 -27.85 14.88
N ALA A 276 -1.95 -28.08 16.18
CA ALA A 276 -1.94 -27.04 17.22
C ALA A 276 -0.81 -26.00 17.08
N TYR A 277 0.26 -26.31 16.35
CA TYR A 277 1.42 -25.41 16.17
C TYR A 277 1.21 -24.39 15.04
N LEU A 278 0.26 -24.66 14.14
CA LEU A 278 -0.07 -23.79 12.99
C LEU A 278 -1.36 -22.97 13.24
N THR A 279 -2.11 -23.32 14.29
CA THR A 279 -3.34 -22.64 14.73
C THR A 279 -3.18 -21.84 16.02
N GLY A 280 -1.97 -21.81 16.60
CA GLY A 280 -1.69 -21.13 17.86
C GLY A 280 -1.69 -19.59 17.76
N ASN A 281 -1.91 -18.93 18.90
CA ASN A 281 -1.79 -17.47 19.10
C ASN A 281 -0.32 -17.00 18.98
N GLU A 282 0.32 -17.19 17.83
CA GLU A 282 1.61 -16.58 17.51
C GLU A 282 1.41 -15.18 16.91
N SER A 283 2.33 -14.26 17.22
CA SER A 283 2.21 -12.82 16.98
C SER A 283 2.19 -12.39 15.51
N SER A 284 2.51 -13.27 14.56
CA SER A 284 2.27 -13.07 13.12
C SER A 284 2.23 -14.39 12.34
N PHE A 285 1.40 -14.43 11.30
CA PHE A 285 1.11 -15.58 10.45
C PHE A 285 2.32 -16.11 9.65
N ASP A 286 3.15 -15.22 9.11
CA ASP A 286 4.30 -15.56 8.27
C ASP A 286 5.32 -16.42 9.01
N ASP A 287 5.41 -16.18 10.30
CA ASP A 287 6.39 -16.75 11.21
C ASP A 287 6.15 -18.26 11.44
N ALA A 288 4.88 -18.68 11.59
CA ALA A 288 4.51 -20.09 11.80
C ALA A 288 4.71 -20.96 10.55
N VAL A 289 4.32 -20.41 9.39
CA VAL A 289 4.43 -21.06 8.07
C VAL A 289 5.90 -21.21 7.67
N VAL A 290 6.71 -20.16 7.85
CA VAL A 290 8.16 -20.23 7.59
C VAL A 290 8.85 -21.21 8.54
N ARG A 291 8.46 -21.24 9.82
CA ARG A 291 8.98 -22.23 10.79
C ARG A 291 8.65 -23.67 10.38
N ALA A 292 7.43 -23.93 9.90
CA ALA A 292 7.02 -25.27 9.46
C ALA A 292 7.83 -25.74 8.25
N LEU A 293 8.01 -24.88 7.24
CA LEU A 293 8.87 -25.18 6.09
C LEU A 293 10.30 -25.49 6.54
N LYS A 294 10.87 -24.66 7.42
CA LYS A 294 12.22 -24.89 7.97
C LYS A 294 12.35 -26.25 8.65
N LYS A 295 11.36 -26.67 9.46
CA LYS A 295 11.35 -28.00 10.08
C LYS A 295 11.31 -29.14 9.06
N MET A 296 10.55 -28.98 7.97
CA MET A 296 10.53 -29.96 6.87
C MET A 296 11.91 -30.06 6.20
N GLU A 297 12.55 -28.93 5.94
CA GLU A 297 13.89 -28.86 5.35
C GLU A 297 14.97 -29.46 6.27
N ASP A 298 14.93 -29.17 7.57
CA ASP A 298 15.85 -29.73 8.56
C ASP A 298 15.77 -31.27 8.58
N LYS A 299 14.55 -31.81 8.56
CA LYS A 299 14.31 -33.26 8.48
C LYS A 299 14.82 -33.87 7.18
N TYR A 300 14.62 -33.20 6.04
CA TYR A 300 15.16 -33.65 4.75
C TYR A 300 16.69 -33.70 4.79
N ASN A 301 17.33 -32.66 5.32
CA ASN A 301 18.78 -32.59 5.46
C ASN A 301 19.34 -33.66 6.40
N GLU A 302 18.62 -34.00 7.48
CA GLU A 302 18.98 -35.11 8.36
C GLU A 302 18.96 -36.46 7.63
N LEU A 303 17.89 -36.74 6.87
CA LEU A 303 17.77 -37.96 6.07
C LEU A 303 18.89 -38.05 5.01
N LEU A 304 19.21 -36.93 4.35
CA LEU A 304 20.28 -36.86 3.36
C LEU A 304 21.66 -37.14 3.98
N LYS A 305 21.94 -36.58 5.17
CA LYS A 305 23.19 -36.84 5.90
C LYS A 305 23.35 -38.31 6.27
N ASN A 306 22.29 -38.94 6.78
CA ASN A 306 22.30 -40.36 7.11
C ASN A 306 22.54 -41.23 5.87
N PHE A 307 21.90 -40.88 4.74
CA PHE A 307 22.13 -41.55 3.45
C PHE A 307 23.59 -41.48 2.99
N MET A 308 24.24 -40.32 3.09
CA MET A 308 25.65 -40.16 2.71
C MET A 308 26.62 -40.89 3.64
N ARG A 309 26.29 -41.03 4.93
CA ARG A 309 27.14 -41.68 5.93
C ARG A 309 27.14 -43.21 5.81
N ASP A 310 25.97 -43.80 5.58
CA ASP A 310 25.79 -45.25 5.70
C ASP A 310 26.14 -46.01 4.40
N GLY A 311 26.48 -45.29 3.32
CA GLY A 311 26.89 -45.84 2.02
C GLY A 311 25.71 -46.45 1.23
N ALA A 312 25.83 -46.44 -0.10
CA ALA A 312 24.77 -46.88 -1.03
C ALA A 312 24.33 -48.36 -0.87
N ALA A 313 25.04 -49.16 -0.06
CA ALA A 313 24.88 -50.61 0.02
C ALA A 313 23.89 -51.12 1.09
N SER A 314 23.40 -50.28 2.03
CA SER A 314 22.46 -50.76 3.06
C SER A 314 21.21 -49.91 3.29
N VAL A 315 20.95 -48.91 2.45
CA VAL A 315 19.74 -48.09 2.57
C VAL A 315 18.61 -48.69 1.73
N LEU A 316 17.79 -49.50 2.40
CA LEU A 316 16.52 -50.06 1.95
C LEU A 316 15.74 -49.07 1.06
N SER A 317 15.22 -49.55 -0.08
CA SER A 317 14.38 -48.80 -1.05
C SER A 317 13.30 -47.90 -0.43
N GLY A 318 12.84 -48.23 0.78
CA GLY A 318 11.90 -47.43 1.57
C GLY A 318 12.41 -46.06 2.02
N GLN A 319 13.68 -45.90 2.40
CA GLN A 319 14.22 -44.60 2.86
C GLN A 319 14.41 -43.62 1.70
N ASN A 320 14.85 -44.09 0.53
CA ASN A 320 14.92 -43.28 -0.69
C ASN A 320 13.51 -42.79 -1.10
N THR A 321 12.50 -43.66 -0.97
CA THR A 321 11.10 -43.29 -1.22
C THR A 321 10.59 -42.21 -0.25
N ILE A 322 10.93 -42.30 1.03
CA ILE A 322 10.56 -41.29 2.05
C ILE A 322 11.22 -39.94 1.74
N MET A 323 12.51 -39.94 1.42
CA MET A 323 13.27 -38.72 1.09
C MET A 323 12.71 -38.03 -0.16
N ASN A 324 12.41 -38.79 -1.23
CA ASN A 324 11.82 -38.25 -2.45
C ASN A 324 10.41 -37.70 -2.22
N ASN A 325 9.59 -38.36 -1.40
CA ASN A 325 8.26 -37.87 -1.06
C ASN A 325 8.32 -36.59 -0.22
N LEU A 326 9.24 -36.51 0.76
CA LEU A 326 9.46 -35.31 1.56
C LEU A 326 9.95 -34.14 0.71
N GLY A 327 10.87 -34.38 -0.23
CA GLY A 327 11.31 -33.36 -1.19
C GLY A 327 10.14 -32.78 -2.00
N LYS A 328 9.28 -33.65 -2.55
CA LYS A 328 8.06 -33.23 -3.26
C LYS A 328 7.09 -32.45 -2.37
N ASP A 329 6.90 -32.87 -1.13
CA ASP A 329 6.04 -32.17 -0.18
C ASP A 329 6.62 -30.78 0.18
N ILE A 330 7.94 -30.65 0.32
CA ILE A 330 8.63 -29.36 0.51
C ILE A 330 8.41 -28.44 -0.70
N ASP A 331 8.59 -28.95 -1.93
CA ASP A 331 8.40 -28.16 -3.14
C ASP A 331 6.94 -27.72 -3.31
N ASN A 332 5.98 -28.62 -3.03
CA ASN A 332 4.56 -28.29 -2.99
C ASN A 332 4.25 -27.20 -1.96
N TYR A 333 4.85 -27.29 -0.77
CA TYR A 333 4.69 -26.28 0.28
C TYR A 333 5.24 -24.92 -0.15
N ARG A 334 6.45 -24.88 -0.72
CA ARG A 334 7.07 -23.65 -1.24
C ARG A 334 6.23 -23.02 -2.34
N ASN A 335 5.67 -23.83 -3.25
CA ASN A 335 4.78 -23.36 -4.30
C ASN A 335 3.52 -22.70 -3.73
N LYS A 336 2.91 -23.31 -2.69
CA LYS A 336 1.74 -22.76 -2.00
C LYS A 336 2.03 -21.48 -1.23
N LEU A 337 3.18 -21.42 -0.55
CA LEU A 337 3.64 -20.20 0.11
C LEU A 337 3.87 -19.07 -0.90
N ASN A 338 4.45 -19.38 -2.06
CA ASN A 338 4.64 -18.41 -3.14
C ASN A 338 3.31 -17.93 -3.73
N GLU A 339 2.33 -18.84 -3.93
CA GLU A 339 0.97 -18.51 -4.35
C GLU A 339 0.32 -17.54 -3.37
N GLN A 340 0.40 -17.81 -2.07
CA GLN A 340 -0.13 -16.94 -1.03
C GLN A 340 0.56 -15.57 -0.98
N ASN A 341 1.89 -15.53 -1.06
CA ASN A 341 2.65 -14.27 -1.05
C ASN A 341 2.30 -13.40 -2.26
N LYS A 342 2.16 -14.00 -3.45
CA LYS A 342 1.69 -13.30 -4.65
C LYS A 342 0.26 -12.79 -4.47
N TYR A 343 -0.62 -13.61 -3.92
CA TYR A 343 -2.00 -13.21 -3.65
C TYR A 343 -2.06 -12.04 -2.66
N TYR A 344 -1.31 -12.09 -1.55
CA TYR A 344 -1.18 -11.00 -0.58
C TYR A 344 -0.70 -9.71 -1.27
N ASN A 345 0.45 -9.75 -1.94
CA ASN A 345 1.03 -8.56 -2.59
C ASN A 345 0.11 -7.94 -3.65
N ARG A 346 -0.79 -8.73 -4.26
CA ARG A 346 -1.73 -8.24 -5.27
C ARG A 346 -3.07 -7.79 -4.70
N THR A 347 -3.35 -8.09 -3.43
CA THR A 347 -4.62 -7.80 -2.76
C THR A 347 -4.38 -6.96 -1.50
N TRP A 348 -4.48 -7.56 -0.32
CA TRP A 348 -4.35 -6.86 0.96
C TRP A 348 -2.98 -6.20 1.17
N GLY A 349 -1.91 -6.81 0.68
CA GLY A 349 -0.54 -6.30 0.69
C GLY A 349 -0.23 -5.32 -0.44
N ASN A 350 -1.19 -5.02 -1.32
CA ASN A 350 -0.98 -4.12 -2.45
C ASN A 350 -0.66 -2.70 -1.95
N GLN A 351 0.59 -2.32 -2.09
CA GLN A 351 1.11 -1.04 -1.63
C GLN A 351 0.51 0.15 -2.37
N ALA A 352 0.12 -0.01 -3.63
CA ALA A 352 -0.54 1.05 -4.39
C ALA A 352 -1.92 1.36 -3.79
N PHE A 353 -2.70 0.30 -3.51
CA PHE A 353 -3.97 0.41 -2.79
C PHE A 353 -3.78 1.03 -1.41
N ARG A 354 -2.82 0.52 -0.61
CA ARG A 354 -2.53 1.04 0.74
C ARG A 354 -2.19 2.52 0.73
N VAL A 355 -1.36 2.98 -0.21
CA VAL A 355 -1.00 4.40 -0.35
C VAL A 355 -2.21 5.26 -0.68
N ILE A 356 -3.02 4.88 -1.68
CA ILE A 356 -4.15 5.71 -2.09
C ILE A 356 -5.29 5.71 -1.06
N ALA A 357 -5.54 4.56 -0.41
CA ALA A 357 -6.52 4.40 0.65
C ALA A 357 -6.03 4.89 2.03
N ARG A 358 -4.72 5.14 2.18
CA ARG A 358 -4.06 5.55 3.43
C ARG A 358 -4.23 4.52 4.56
N ILE A 359 -3.83 3.28 4.31
CA ILE A 359 -3.91 2.17 5.28
C ILE A 359 -2.51 1.61 5.54
N ASP A 360 -2.08 1.58 6.81
CA ASP A 360 -0.80 1.01 7.23
C ASP A 360 0.37 1.49 6.35
N THR A 361 0.44 2.80 6.09
CA THR A 361 1.30 3.34 5.04
C THR A 361 1.88 4.71 5.37
N TRP A 362 3.05 4.95 4.80
CA TRP A 362 3.69 6.26 4.74
C TRP A 362 3.21 7.03 3.52
N VAL A 363 2.80 8.27 3.75
CA VAL A 363 2.40 9.21 2.69
C VAL A 363 3.27 10.46 2.79
N GLN A 364 3.77 10.91 1.63
CA GLN A 364 4.50 12.15 1.54
C GLN A 364 3.60 13.23 0.95
N GLU A 365 3.49 14.35 1.64
CA GLU A 365 2.69 15.50 1.21
C GLU A 365 3.53 16.77 1.37
N SER A 366 3.75 17.50 0.28
CA SER A 366 4.56 18.73 0.28
C SER A 366 5.95 18.53 0.92
N GLY A 367 6.61 17.42 0.62
CA GLY A 367 7.93 17.07 1.16
C GLY A 367 7.94 16.61 2.62
N LYS A 368 6.78 16.53 3.29
CA LYS A 368 6.64 16.08 4.68
C LYS A 368 6.07 14.67 4.72
N TRP A 369 6.55 13.85 5.64
CA TRP A 369 6.10 12.46 5.80
C TRP A 369 5.06 12.34 6.92
N TYR A 370 4.02 11.58 6.62
CA TYR A 370 2.90 11.25 7.50
C TYR A 370 2.69 9.74 7.48
N TYR A 371 2.10 9.19 8.53
CA TYR A 371 1.75 7.78 8.60
C TYR A 371 0.28 7.62 8.96
N TYR A 372 -0.40 6.71 8.27
CA TYR A 372 -1.77 6.32 8.58
C TYR A 372 -1.78 4.89 9.08
N ASP A 373 -2.51 4.66 10.18
CA ASP A 373 -2.63 3.34 10.78
C ASP A 373 -3.63 2.44 10.03
N HIS A 374 -3.85 1.26 10.60
CA HIS A 374 -4.77 0.28 10.08
C HIS A 374 -6.21 0.82 10.01
N ASP A 375 -6.61 1.71 10.92
CA ASP A 375 -7.93 2.33 10.98
C ASP A 375 -8.03 3.59 10.11
N MET A 376 -7.03 3.83 9.26
CA MET A 376 -6.93 4.98 8.36
C MET A 376 -6.84 6.31 9.11
N LEU A 377 -6.39 6.28 10.37
CA LEU A 377 -6.20 7.47 11.20
C LEU A 377 -4.77 7.97 11.09
N LEU A 378 -4.63 9.30 11.04
CA LEU A 378 -3.32 9.94 11.04
C LEU A 378 -2.62 9.69 12.38
N VAL A 379 -1.50 8.98 12.34
CA VAL A 379 -0.67 8.74 13.52
C VAL A 379 0.05 10.03 13.89
N ASN A 380 0.01 10.33 15.19
CA ASN A 380 0.47 11.59 15.77
C ASN A 380 1.19 11.35 17.12
N HIS A 381 1.76 10.16 17.29
CA HIS A 381 2.47 9.74 18.49
C HIS A 381 3.67 8.87 18.09
N ILE A 382 4.43 8.39 19.08
CA ILE A 382 5.49 7.42 18.82
C ILE A 382 4.87 6.06 18.48
N PHE A 383 5.32 5.42 17.41
CA PHE A 383 4.85 4.09 17.05
C PHE A 383 5.98 3.23 16.50
N TYR A 384 5.72 1.92 16.48
CA TYR A 384 6.66 0.90 16.00
C TYR A 384 6.17 0.33 14.69
N SER A 385 7.00 0.40 13.65
CA SER A 385 6.71 -0.16 12.33
C SER A 385 7.99 -0.63 11.65
N GLY A 386 7.92 -1.75 10.93
CA GLY A 386 9.07 -2.29 10.19
C GLY A 386 10.33 -2.55 11.05
N GLY A 387 10.16 -2.88 12.34
CA GLY A 387 11.29 -3.10 13.23
C GLY A 387 11.91 -1.82 13.83
N LYS A 388 11.30 -0.65 13.59
CA LYS A 388 11.85 0.66 13.93
C LYS A 388 10.81 1.52 14.66
N TRP A 389 11.30 2.45 15.46
CA TRP A 389 10.49 3.45 16.16
C TRP A 389 10.49 4.77 15.40
N TYR A 390 9.31 5.38 15.26
CA TYR A 390 9.11 6.68 14.61
C TYR A 390 8.29 7.59 15.52
N TYR A 391 8.51 8.89 15.43
CA TYR A 391 7.73 9.89 16.17
C TYR A 391 7.02 10.85 15.23
N LEU A 392 5.70 10.93 15.35
CA LEU A 392 4.84 11.78 14.56
C LEU A 392 4.29 12.86 15.49
N SER A 393 4.35 14.13 15.10
CA SER A 393 4.05 15.23 16.02
C SER A 393 2.57 15.22 16.45
N PRO A 394 2.23 15.22 17.75
CA PRO A 394 0.83 15.26 18.20
C PRO A 394 0.13 16.59 17.91
N GLU A 395 0.91 17.65 17.74
CA GLU A 395 0.45 19.02 17.56
C GLU A 395 1.38 19.77 16.61
N LYS A 396 0.90 20.92 16.12
CA LYS A 396 1.74 21.85 15.36
C LYS A 396 2.72 22.54 16.31
N THR A 397 3.97 22.66 15.88
CA THR A 397 5.05 23.38 16.55
C THR A 397 5.76 24.28 15.53
N ASP A 398 6.73 25.08 15.97
CA ASP A 398 7.56 25.90 15.08
C ASP A 398 8.38 25.06 14.08
N LYS A 399 8.55 23.75 14.32
CA LYS A 399 9.39 22.85 13.51
C LYS A 399 8.60 21.77 12.76
N LEU A 400 7.42 21.39 13.26
CA LEU A 400 6.66 20.24 12.78
C LEU A 400 5.18 20.58 12.69
N GLU A 401 4.53 20.17 11.60
CA GLU A 401 3.06 20.13 11.54
C GLU A 401 2.52 18.96 12.37
N LYS A 402 1.24 19.03 12.74
CA LYS A 402 0.54 17.89 13.35
C LYS A 402 0.60 16.67 12.42
N GLY A 403 0.98 15.53 12.96
CA GLY A 403 1.20 14.27 12.26
C GLY A 403 2.49 14.21 11.43
N GLN A 404 3.29 15.27 11.37
CA GLN A 404 4.55 15.23 10.63
C GLN A 404 5.58 14.35 11.36
N MET A 405 6.27 13.50 10.60
CA MET A 405 7.39 12.68 11.09
C MET A 405 8.56 13.55 11.52
N ALA A 406 9.05 13.33 12.73
CA ALA A 406 10.26 13.98 13.23
C ALA A 406 11.51 13.38 12.58
N THR A 407 12.45 14.26 12.23
CA THR A 407 13.82 13.91 11.80
C THR A 407 14.81 14.79 12.56
N GLY A 408 16.04 14.31 12.73
CA GLY A 408 17.07 15.01 13.48
C GLY A 408 16.81 15.10 14.98
N TRP A 409 17.33 16.15 15.61
CA TRP A 409 17.21 16.37 17.05
C TRP A 409 15.83 16.86 17.45
N LEU A 410 15.21 16.16 18.41
CA LEU A 410 13.94 16.51 19.01
C LEU A 410 14.09 16.62 20.54
N SER A 411 13.65 17.75 21.12
CA SER A 411 13.57 17.91 22.56
C SER A 411 12.13 17.71 23.04
N LEU A 412 11.90 16.77 23.96
CA LEU A 412 10.60 16.54 24.58
C LEU A 412 10.61 16.92 26.06
N PRO A 413 9.57 17.59 26.59
CA PRO A 413 9.41 17.75 28.02
C PRO A 413 9.15 16.40 28.71
N SER A 414 9.46 16.32 30.01
CA SER A 414 9.37 15.09 30.81
C SER A 414 8.05 14.34 30.71
N ASN A 415 6.93 15.07 30.70
CA ASN A 415 5.60 14.47 30.59
C ASN A 415 5.38 13.77 29.24
N LYS A 416 5.80 14.40 28.13
CA LYS A 416 5.73 13.79 26.78
C LYS A 416 6.72 12.62 26.65
N MET A 417 7.91 12.72 27.25
CA MET A 417 8.86 11.62 27.27
C MET A 417 8.32 10.41 28.05
N GLY A 418 7.63 10.64 29.17
CA GLY A 418 6.97 9.56 29.92
C GLY A 418 5.95 8.79 29.07
N VAL A 419 5.16 9.49 28.25
CA VAL A 419 4.23 8.86 27.29
C VAL A 419 5.00 8.04 26.25
N VAL A 420 6.08 8.58 25.68
CA VAL A 420 6.93 7.85 24.73
C VAL A 420 7.47 6.55 25.33
N MET A 421 8.03 6.62 26.54
CA MET A 421 8.56 5.45 27.24
C MET A 421 7.46 4.44 27.54
N MET A 422 6.24 4.87 27.85
CA MET A 422 5.10 3.97 28.09
C MET A 422 4.72 3.17 26.83
N PHE A 423 4.70 3.80 25.65
CA PHE A 423 4.46 3.11 24.38
C PHE A 423 5.60 2.12 24.04
N MET A 424 6.85 2.53 24.23
CA MET A 424 8.00 1.65 23.99
C MET A 424 8.04 0.48 24.97
N TYR A 425 7.66 0.72 26.22
CA TYR A 425 7.53 -0.29 27.24
C TYR A 425 6.47 -1.33 26.87
N SER A 426 5.27 -0.91 26.44
CA SER A 426 4.15 -1.82 26.13
C SER A 426 4.40 -2.73 24.93
N LYS A 427 5.20 -2.30 23.95
CA LYS A 427 5.58 -3.13 22.80
C LYS A 427 6.73 -4.11 23.09
N ASN A 428 7.55 -3.84 24.10
CA ASN A 428 8.67 -4.72 24.50
C ASN A 428 8.26 -5.81 25.50
N VAL A 429 6.96 -6.03 25.76
CA VAL A 429 6.50 -6.94 26.82
C VAL A 429 6.50 -8.40 26.38
N GLY A 430 7.71 -8.96 26.29
CA GLY A 430 8.03 -10.33 26.67
C GLY A 430 8.31 -10.47 28.18
N GLY A 431 7.54 -9.78 29.03
CA GLY A 431 7.42 -10.08 30.46
C GLY A 431 8.59 -9.80 31.41
N LYS A 432 9.50 -8.83 31.15
CA LYS A 432 10.72 -8.66 32.01
C LYS A 432 11.03 -7.28 32.62
N TYR A 433 10.09 -6.34 32.76
CA TYR A 433 10.44 -5.00 33.30
C TYR A 433 9.43 -4.40 34.31
N SER A 434 9.02 -5.14 35.34
CA SER A 434 8.16 -4.60 36.43
C SER A 434 8.74 -3.36 37.14
N ASN A 435 10.06 -3.18 37.13
CA ASN A 435 10.75 -2.17 37.94
C ASN A 435 10.83 -0.77 37.29
N GLU A 436 10.38 -0.63 36.04
CA GLU A 436 10.51 0.63 35.29
C GLU A 436 9.21 1.43 35.19
N LEU A 437 8.08 0.76 35.37
CA LEU A 437 6.77 1.42 35.38
C LEU A 437 6.68 2.56 36.41
N PRO A 438 7.21 2.44 37.65
CA PRO A 438 7.21 3.55 38.60
C PRO A 438 7.98 4.78 38.09
N LYS A 439 9.13 4.58 37.43
CA LYS A 439 9.95 5.66 36.85
C LYS A 439 9.23 6.37 35.71
N ILE A 440 8.58 5.59 34.83
CA ILE A 440 7.77 6.12 33.72
C ILE A 440 6.60 6.95 34.27
N MET A 441 5.89 6.43 35.28
CA MET A 441 4.79 7.13 35.94
C MET A 441 5.24 8.42 36.64
N GLU A 442 6.43 8.44 37.23
CA GLU A 442 7.01 9.65 37.82
C GLU A 442 7.31 10.71 36.77
N LEU A 443 7.90 10.33 35.62
CA LEU A 443 8.19 11.25 34.51
C LEU A 443 6.92 11.87 33.93
N MET A 444 5.83 11.10 33.82
CA MET A 444 4.52 11.60 33.36
C MET A 444 3.91 12.63 34.32
N LYS A 445 4.22 12.55 35.62
CA LYS A 445 3.73 13.47 36.67
C LYS A 445 4.60 14.71 36.86
N LYS A 446 5.86 14.71 36.39
CA LYS A 446 6.78 15.85 36.53
C LYS A 446 6.38 17.03 35.67
N SER A 447 6.63 18.25 36.17
CA SER A 447 6.44 19.50 35.42
C SER A 447 7.35 19.54 34.19
N ALA A 448 6.86 20.13 33.09
CA ALA A 448 7.47 20.12 31.75
C ALA A 448 8.83 20.84 31.62
N ASN A 449 9.47 21.20 32.73
CA ASN A 449 10.69 22.00 32.76
C ASN A 449 11.94 21.19 32.40
N THR A 450 11.92 19.87 32.61
CA THR A 450 13.03 18.99 32.19
C THR A 450 12.82 18.57 30.74
N LYS A 451 13.84 18.78 29.90
CA LYS A 451 13.85 18.38 28.49
C LYS A 451 14.74 17.18 28.28
N PHE A 452 14.25 16.22 27.50
CA PHE A 452 14.98 15.05 27.05
C PHE A 452 15.24 15.18 25.55
N TRP A 453 16.45 14.86 25.12
CA TRP A 453 16.86 14.94 23.73
C TRP A 453 16.84 13.56 23.10
N LEU A 454 16.16 13.45 21.97
CA LEU A 454 16.13 12.28 21.11
C LEU A 454 16.73 12.65 19.76
N TYR A 455 17.25 11.66 19.06
CA TYR A 455 17.70 11.83 17.69
C TYR A 455 17.00 10.83 16.77
N PHE A 456 16.39 11.36 15.73
CA PHE A 456 15.80 10.60 14.64
C PHE A 456 16.70 10.71 13.41
N SER A 457 16.96 9.60 12.73
CA SER A 457 17.72 9.57 11.48
C SER A 457 17.03 10.41 10.39
N PRO A 458 17.70 10.68 9.25
CA PRO A 458 17.04 11.33 8.10
C PRO A 458 15.77 10.61 7.60
N ASN A 459 15.68 9.29 7.81
CA ASN A 459 14.50 8.48 7.48
C ASN A 459 13.46 8.44 8.62
N GLY A 460 13.66 9.21 9.70
CA GLY A 460 12.76 9.28 10.84
C GLY A 460 12.89 8.14 11.86
N GLU A 461 13.82 7.21 11.67
CA GLU A 461 14.07 6.13 12.63
C GLU A 461 14.71 6.68 13.92
N LEU A 462 14.12 6.39 15.08
CA LEU A 462 14.70 6.71 16.39
C LEU A 462 16.02 5.97 16.58
N VAL A 463 17.05 6.70 17.01
CA VAL A 463 18.31 6.11 17.46
C VAL A 463 18.18 5.78 18.95
N HIS A 464 18.34 4.50 19.29
CA HIS A 464 18.23 4.00 20.66
C HIS A 464 19.15 2.80 20.88
N ASN A 465 19.51 2.56 22.15
CA ASN A 465 20.35 1.46 22.62
C ASN A 465 21.70 1.35 21.86
N THR A 466 22.34 2.49 21.59
CA THR A 466 23.54 2.53 20.75
C THR A 466 24.32 3.83 20.91
N LYS A 467 25.54 3.85 20.36
CA LYS A 467 26.33 5.06 20.16
C LYS A 467 26.28 5.48 18.69
N LYS A 468 26.25 6.79 18.42
CA LYS A 468 26.19 7.32 17.06
C LYS A 468 26.94 8.64 16.93
N THR A 469 27.74 8.76 15.87
CA THR A 469 28.40 10.02 15.50
C THR A 469 27.44 10.88 14.68
N ILE A 470 27.16 12.09 15.15
CA ILE A 470 26.25 13.06 14.52
C ILE A 470 27.00 14.39 14.43
N GLY A 471 27.21 14.91 13.23
CA GLY A 471 27.95 16.17 13.03
C GLY A 471 29.39 16.14 13.57
N GLY A 472 30.03 14.97 13.59
CA GLY A 472 31.41 14.81 14.09
C GLY A 472 31.55 14.62 15.60
N LYS A 473 30.47 14.69 16.39
CA LYS A 473 30.46 14.38 17.83
C LYS A 473 29.81 13.02 18.08
N GLU A 474 30.38 12.23 18.98
CA GLU A 474 29.80 10.94 19.42
C GLU A 474 28.74 11.17 20.50
N TYR A 475 27.58 10.56 20.33
CA TYR A 475 26.47 10.59 21.26
C TYR A 475 26.07 9.17 21.69
N GLU A 476 25.69 9.02 22.95
CA GLU A 476 25.20 7.76 23.51
C GLU A 476 23.70 7.87 23.80
N PHE A 477 22.95 6.85 23.38
CA PHE A 477 21.49 6.79 23.51
C PHE A 477 21.07 5.56 24.30
N ASP A 478 20.23 5.76 25.31
CA ASP A 478 19.67 4.67 26.08
C ASP A 478 18.65 3.85 25.29
N LYS A 479 18.08 2.81 25.92
CA LYS A 479 17.10 1.93 25.28
C LYS A 479 15.79 2.59 24.84
N TYR A 480 15.49 3.79 25.35
CA TYR A 480 14.34 4.60 24.96
C TYR A 480 14.72 5.73 23.98
N GLY A 481 15.99 5.81 23.60
CA GLY A 481 16.51 6.82 22.68
C GLY A 481 16.82 8.16 23.35
N ILE A 482 16.87 8.23 24.68
CA ILE A 482 17.30 9.43 25.40
C ILE A 482 18.81 9.58 25.23
N CYS A 483 19.24 10.74 24.74
CA CYS A 483 20.65 11.10 24.66
C CYS A 483 21.21 11.35 26.07
N LEU A 484 22.27 10.63 26.42
CA LEU A 484 22.92 10.69 27.73
C LEU A 484 23.98 11.80 27.82
N ASN A 485 24.38 12.36 26.68
CA ASN A 485 25.42 13.38 26.56
C ASN A 485 25.07 14.47 25.50
N PRO A 486 23.92 15.15 25.63
CA PRO A 486 23.40 16.10 24.62
C PRO A 486 24.36 17.25 24.29
#